data_AF-A0A8S4FAM3-F1
#
_entry.id   AF-A0A8S4FAM3-F1
#
_cell.length_a   1.000
_cell.length_b   1.000
_cell.length_c   1.000
_cell.angle_alpha   90.00
_cell.angle_beta   90.00
_cell.angle_gamma   90.00
#
_symmetry.space_group_name_H-M   'P 1'
#
loop_
_entity.id
_entity.type
_entity.pdbx_description
1 polymer ?
#
loop_
_entity_poly.entity_id
_entity_poly.type
_entity_poly.pdbx_seq_one_letter_code
_entity_poly.pdbx_strand_id
1 'polypeptide(L)'
;MANLSQDQFAQLLAAVRPQRSGSLAACTHSYSGEKDPELLEAFLAAVNVYKKIENITDNDALTGLPLLLRSEAATWWQGIKDSVKTWSDFETRIRNAFAPKKPAYIIYQEIMSEKQQAQQSTENFIAKKRMLFSQLPSKPGHSEEQQIDMIYGLLRLENPHWGCAQPC
;
A
#
# COMPACT_ATOMS: atom_id res chain seq x y z
N MET A 1 -21.25 4.67 54.10
CA MET A 1 -21.18 3.83 52.89
C MET A 1 -21.58 4.70 51.72
N ALA A 2 -20.67 4.99 50.78
CA ALA A 2 -21.02 5.75 49.59
C ALA A 2 -21.84 4.85 48.66
N ASN A 3 -23.08 5.23 48.35
CA ASN A 3 -23.93 4.50 47.40
C ASN A 3 -23.84 5.20 46.05
N LEU A 4 -23.28 4.52 45.05
CA LEU A 4 -23.21 5.05 43.68
C LEU A 4 -24.62 5.04 43.08
N SER A 5 -25.01 6.12 42.40
CA SER A 5 -26.24 6.10 41.61
C SER A 5 -26.10 5.12 40.45
N GLN A 6 -27.24 4.66 39.92
CA GLN A 6 -27.26 3.72 38.80
C GLN A 6 -26.55 4.28 37.55
N ASP A 7 -26.63 5.59 37.32
CA ASP A 7 -25.92 6.28 36.24
C ASP A 7 -24.41 6.32 36.47
N GLN A 8 -23.98 6.56 37.71
CA GLN A 8 -22.55 6.55 38.06
C GLN A 8 -21.97 5.13 37.91
N PHE A 9 -22.73 4.11 38.30
CA PHE A 9 -22.33 2.71 38.12
C PHE A 9 -22.25 2.32 36.64
N ALA A 10 -23.20 2.77 35.80
CA ALA A 10 -23.17 2.55 34.37
C ALA A 10 -21.96 3.23 33.68
N GLN A 11 -21.64 4.48 34.08
CA GLN A 11 -20.45 5.18 33.60
C GLN A 11 -19.17 4.46 34.01
N LEU A 12 -19.11 3.95 35.24
CA LEU A 12 -17.95 3.21 35.74
C LEU A 12 -17.77 1.88 34.99
N LEU A 13 -18.85 1.14 34.73
CA LEU A 13 -18.80 -0.07 33.89
C LEU A 13 -18.37 0.24 32.45
N ALA A 14 -18.81 1.37 31.89
CA ALA A 14 -18.37 1.81 30.56
C ALA A 14 -16.87 2.17 30.53
N ALA A 15 -16.36 2.80 31.59
CA ALA A 15 -14.95 3.16 31.74
C ALA A 15 -14.04 1.96 32.08
N VAL A 16 -14.57 0.93 32.76
CA VAL A 16 -13.83 -0.27 33.18
C VAL A 16 -13.93 -1.41 32.15
N ARG A 17 -14.81 -1.30 31.14
CA ARG A 17 -14.80 -2.23 30.01
C ARG A 17 -13.41 -2.17 29.37
N PRO A 18 -12.63 -3.27 29.36
CA PRO A 18 -11.42 -3.30 28.56
C PRO A 18 -11.84 -3.02 27.13
N GLN A 19 -11.37 -1.89 26.57
CA GLN A 19 -11.37 -1.67 25.14
C GLN A 19 -10.59 -2.85 24.58
N ARG A 20 -11.30 -3.84 24.03
CA ARG A 20 -10.66 -4.97 23.38
C ARG A 20 -9.94 -4.38 22.17
N SER A 21 -8.63 -4.21 22.24
CA SER A 21 -7.84 -4.03 21.03
C SER A 21 -7.97 -5.31 20.22
N GLY A 22 -8.24 -5.18 18.92
CA GLY A 22 -8.27 -6.32 18.03
C GLY A 22 -6.89 -6.97 17.91
N SER A 23 -6.82 -8.07 17.16
CA SER A 23 -5.55 -8.75 16.88
C SER A 23 -5.46 -9.11 15.41
N LEU A 24 -4.24 -9.35 14.92
CA LEU A 24 -4.02 -9.77 13.54
C LEU A 24 -4.36 -11.25 13.27
N ALA A 25 -4.86 -12.00 14.26
CA ALA A 25 -5.10 -13.44 14.14
C ALA A 25 -6.16 -13.82 13.09
N ALA A 26 -7.15 -12.94 12.86
CA ALA A 26 -8.20 -13.15 11.85
C ALA A 26 -7.92 -12.41 10.52
N CYS A 27 -6.76 -11.76 10.39
CA CYS A 27 -6.37 -11.12 9.13
C CYS A 27 -5.98 -12.20 8.11
N THR A 28 -6.62 -12.18 6.95
CA THR A 28 -6.41 -13.15 5.86
C THR A 28 -5.28 -12.77 4.91
N HIS A 29 -4.69 -11.59 5.08
CA HIS A 29 -3.65 -11.08 4.19
C HIS A 29 -2.28 -11.51 4.68
N SER A 30 -1.47 -12.04 3.78
CA SER A 30 -0.11 -12.49 4.09
C SER A 30 0.88 -12.09 3.01
N TYR A 31 2.15 -12.02 3.37
CA TYR A 31 3.23 -11.66 2.47
C TYR A 31 4.41 -12.63 2.62
N SER A 32 4.94 -13.14 1.51
CA SER A 32 5.96 -14.21 1.52
C SER A 32 7.37 -13.69 1.24
N GLY A 33 7.52 -12.43 0.86
CA GLY A 33 8.81 -11.82 0.49
C GLY A 33 9.01 -11.69 -1.02
N GLU A 34 7.93 -11.70 -1.79
CA GLU A 34 7.97 -11.47 -3.23
C GLU A 34 8.63 -10.11 -3.52
N LYS A 35 9.68 -10.08 -4.36
CA LYS A 35 10.39 -8.83 -4.73
C LYS A 35 9.60 -7.99 -5.74
N ASP A 36 8.35 -7.76 -5.40
CA ASP A 36 7.35 -7.07 -6.19
C ASP A 36 6.78 -5.91 -5.34
N PRO A 37 7.09 -4.64 -5.70
CA PRO A 37 6.57 -3.47 -5.01
C PRO A 37 5.04 -3.41 -4.98
N GLU A 38 4.34 -3.87 -6.03
CA GLU A 38 2.88 -3.79 -6.10
C GLU A 38 2.24 -4.73 -5.07
N LEU A 39 2.74 -5.97 -4.98
CA LEU A 39 2.27 -6.95 -4.01
C LEU A 39 2.56 -6.51 -2.57
N LEU A 40 3.75 -5.95 -2.32
CA LEU A 40 4.11 -5.44 -0.99
C LEU A 40 3.21 -4.28 -0.57
N GLU A 41 3.01 -3.28 -1.43
CA GLU A 41 2.16 -2.13 -1.10
C GLU A 41 0.68 -2.54 -0.95
N ALA A 42 0.19 -3.49 -1.75
CA ALA A 42 -1.16 -4.04 -1.58
C ALA A 42 -1.32 -4.73 -0.21
N PHE A 43 -0.32 -5.51 0.21
CA PHE A 43 -0.28 -6.12 1.54
C PHE A 43 -0.28 -5.06 2.65
N LEU A 44 0.62 -4.06 2.59
CA LEU A 44 0.71 -3.00 3.59
C LEU A 44 -0.58 -2.18 3.68
N ALA A 45 -1.18 -1.84 2.54
CA ALA A 45 -2.45 -1.11 2.49
C ALA A 45 -3.56 -1.90 3.19
N ALA A 46 -3.71 -3.19 2.87
CA ALA A 46 -4.73 -4.03 3.47
C ALA A 46 -4.54 -4.22 4.99
N VAL A 47 -3.30 -4.47 5.43
CA VAL A 47 -3.00 -4.63 6.86
C VAL A 47 -3.24 -3.32 7.63
N ASN A 48 -2.91 -2.16 7.04
CA ASN A 48 -3.19 -0.87 7.66
C ASN A 48 -4.69 -0.58 7.79
N VAL A 49 -5.48 -0.92 6.77
CA VAL A 49 -6.94 -0.83 6.83
C VAL A 49 -7.48 -1.76 7.91
N TYR A 50 -7.03 -3.01 7.96
CA TYR A 50 -7.43 -3.97 8.99
C TYR A 50 -7.09 -3.48 10.40
N LYS A 51 -5.84 -3.07 10.62
CA LYS A 51 -5.35 -2.49 11.88
C LYS A 51 -6.22 -1.32 12.35
N LYS A 52 -6.63 -0.44 11.43
CA LYS A 52 -7.50 0.70 11.71
C LYS A 52 -8.92 0.28 12.10
N ILE A 53 -9.52 -0.67 11.38
CA ILE A 53 -10.88 -1.16 11.64
C ILE A 53 -10.94 -1.89 12.98
N GLU A 54 -9.94 -2.72 13.27
CA GLU A 54 -9.85 -3.54 14.48
C GLU A 54 -9.24 -2.79 15.68
N ASN A 55 -8.95 -1.48 15.52
CA ASN A 55 -8.36 -0.63 16.55
C ASN A 55 -7.11 -1.26 17.22
N ILE A 56 -6.21 -1.79 16.39
CA ILE A 56 -4.98 -2.47 16.84
C ILE A 56 -3.88 -1.42 17.04
N THR A 57 -3.26 -1.43 18.21
CA THR A 57 -2.13 -0.54 18.52
C THR A 57 -0.89 -0.91 17.69
N ASP A 58 0.05 0.01 17.51
CA ASP A 58 1.29 -0.29 16.79
C ASP A 58 2.08 -1.42 17.47
N ASN A 59 2.09 -1.45 18.80
CA ASN A 59 2.79 -2.49 19.57
C ASN A 59 2.12 -3.87 19.39
N ASP A 60 0.79 -3.93 19.46
CA ASP A 60 0.05 -5.17 19.23
C ASP A 60 0.19 -5.64 17.78
N ALA A 61 0.21 -4.71 16.83
CA ALA A 61 0.42 -5.02 15.41
C ALA A 61 1.83 -5.60 15.16
N LEU A 62 2.88 -5.02 15.74
CA LEU A 62 4.24 -5.57 15.65
C LEU A 62 4.34 -6.95 16.31
N THR A 63 3.65 -7.15 17.44
CA THR A 63 3.60 -8.44 18.14
C THR A 63 2.89 -9.51 17.30
N GLY A 64 1.78 -9.14 16.63
CA GLY A 64 1.00 -10.02 15.78
C GLY A 64 1.55 -10.19 14.36
N LEU A 65 2.50 -9.35 13.93
CA LEU A 65 3.05 -9.34 12.57
C LEU A 65 3.58 -10.72 12.08
N PRO A 66 4.24 -11.55 12.91
CA PRO A 66 4.64 -12.90 12.49
C PRO A 66 3.50 -13.78 11.97
N LEU A 67 2.24 -13.50 12.35
CA LEU A 67 1.06 -14.22 11.85
C LEU A 67 0.76 -13.93 10.38
N LEU A 68 1.29 -12.84 9.81
CA LEU A 68 1.02 -12.40 8.44
C LEU A 68 2.22 -12.62 7.50
N LEU A 69 3.42 -12.79 8.04
CA LEU A 69 4.61 -13.02 7.23
C LEU A 69 4.82 -14.52 6.97
N ARG A 70 5.27 -14.86 5.77
CA ARG A 70 5.59 -16.23 5.32
C ARG A 70 7.00 -16.26 4.73
N SER A 71 7.55 -17.46 4.57
CA SER A 71 8.76 -17.73 3.78
C SER A 71 9.92 -16.75 4.03
N GLU A 72 10.40 -16.04 3.01
CA GLU A 72 11.55 -15.14 3.08
C GLU A 72 11.25 -13.93 3.98
N ALA A 73 10.04 -13.38 3.90
CA ALA A 73 9.62 -12.27 4.76
C ALA A 73 9.60 -12.67 6.25
N ALA A 74 9.16 -13.88 6.58
CA ALA A 74 9.18 -14.38 7.95
C ALA A 74 10.62 -14.54 8.47
N THR A 75 11.52 -15.08 7.64
CA THR A 75 12.94 -15.25 7.97
C THR A 75 13.63 -13.90 8.19
N TRP A 76 13.38 -12.94 7.29
CA TRP A 76 13.87 -11.58 7.39
C TRP A 76 13.40 -10.89 8.68
N TRP A 77 12.11 -11.02 9.03
CA TRP A 77 11.57 -10.41 10.23
C TRP A 77 12.25 -10.92 11.51
N GLN A 78 12.54 -12.22 11.60
CA GLN A 78 13.24 -12.78 12.77
C GLN A 78 14.61 -12.12 13.01
N GLY A 79 15.31 -11.70 11.95
CA GLY A 79 16.62 -11.06 12.06
C GLY A 79 16.59 -9.61 12.53
N ILE A 80 15.46 -8.91 12.40
CA ILE A 80 15.39 -7.47 12.67
C ILE A 80 14.39 -7.06 13.76
N LYS A 81 13.46 -7.95 14.15
CA LYS A 81 12.31 -7.65 15.03
C LYS A 81 12.68 -6.90 16.31
N ASP A 82 13.83 -7.20 16.91
CA ASP A 82 14.25 -6.58 18.17
C ASP A 82 14.70 -5.12 17.99
N SER A 83 15.06 -4.72 16.77
CA SER A 83 15.48 -3.36 16.43
C SER A 83 14.34 -2.46 15.96
N VAL A 84 13.16 -3.02 15.67
CA VAL A 84 12.00 -2.29 15.14
C VAL A 84 11.05 -1.97 16.28
N LYS A 85 10.80 -0.67 16.50
CA LYS A 85 10.01 -0.17 17.67
C LYS A 85 8.69 0.49 17.30
N THR A 86 8.53 0.88 16.05
CA THR A 86 7.31 1.54 15.57
C THR A 86 6.81 0.84 14.32
N TRP A 87 5.51 0.91 14.08
CA TRP A 87 4.92 0.37 12.87
C TRP A 87 5.49 1.05 11.62
N SER A 88 5.71 2.37 11.68
CA SER A 88 6.33 3.13 10.58
C SER A 88 7.76 2.67 10.25
N ASP A 89 8.57 2.32 11.26
CA ASP A 89 9.91 1.76 11.03
C ASP A 89 9.84 0.38 10.37
N PHE A 90 8.89 -0.47 10.80
CA PHE A 90 8.61 -1.73 10.11
C PHE A 90 8.30 -1.51 8.63
N GLU A 91 7.33 -0.64 8.30
CA GLU A 91 6.94 -0.42 6.92
C GLU A 91 8.09 0.14 6.06
N THR A 92 8.93 0.99 6.64
CA THR A 92 10.10 1.53 5.94
C THR A 92 11.10 0.43 5.63
N ARG A 93 11.37 -0.45 6.60
CA ARG A 93 12.36 -1.52 6.44
C ARG A 93 11.90 -2.62 5.50
N ILE A 94 10.61 -3.01 5.55
CA ILE A 94 10.09 -4.05 4.65
C ILE A 94 10.09 -3.55 3.19
N ARG A 95 9.77 -2.27 2.96
CA ARG A 95 9.92 -1.64 1.64
C ARG A 95 11.37 -1.66 1.17
N ASN A 96 12.32 -1.27 2.02
CA ASN A 96 13.73 -1.30 1.66
C ASN A 96 14.26 -2.71 1.36
N ALA A 97 13.74 -3.73 2.06
CA ALA A 97 14.18 -5.11 1.89
C ALA A 97 13.61 -5.77 0.62
N PHE A 98 12.34 -5.55 0.32
CA PHE A 98 11.64 -6.31 -0.72
C PHE A 98 11.10 -5.48 -1.89
N ALA A 99 11.03 -4.16 -1.75
CA ALA A 99 10.62 -3.23 -2.80
C ALA A 99 11.60 -2.05 -2.91
N PRO A 100 12.91 -2.30 -3.13
CA PRO A 100 13.87 -1.22 -3.26
C PRO A 100 13.42 -0.30 -4.39
N LYS A 101 13.37 1.01 -4.11
CA LYS A 101 12.94 2.00 -5.09
C LYS A 101 13.77 1.87 -6.35
N LYS A 102 13.10 1.67 -7.49
CA LYS A 102 13.76 1.73 -8.79
C LYS A 102 14.36 3.13 -8.98
N PRO A 103 15.58 3.25 -9.54
CA PRO A 103 16.11 4.55 -9.92
C PRO A 103 15.14 5.27 -10.87
N ALA A 104 15.03 6.60 -10.74
CA ALA A 104 14.04 7.38 -11.50
C ALA A 104 14.12 7.16 -13.02
N TYR A 105 15.32 6.99 -13.57
CA TYR A 105 15.51 6.73 -15.01
C TYR A 105 14.87 5.41 -15.48
N ILE A 106 14.85 4.37 -14.65
CA ILE A 106 14.17 3.10 -14.96
C ILE A 106 12.66 3.31 -14.98
N ILE A 107 12.13 4.05 -14.01
CA ILE A 107 10.70 4.36 -13.94
C ILE A 107 10.27 5.19 -15.15
N TYR A 108 11.07 6.18 -15.58
CA TYR A 108 10.79 6.92 -16.81
C TYR A 108 10.75 6.02 -18.05
N GLN A 109 11.66 5.04 -18.15
CA GLN A 109 11.63 4.06 -19.22
C GLN A 109 10.33 3.23 -19.19
N GLU A 110 9.88 2.78 -18.02
CA GLU A 110 8.62 2.03 -17.86
C GLU A 110 7.37 2.88 -18.16
N ILE A 111 7.40 4.17 -17.81
CA ILE A 111 6.32 5.10 -18.17
C ILE A 111 6.21 5.23 -19.69
N MET A 112 7.33 5.21 -20.41
CA MET A 112 7.37 5.45 -21.87
C MET A 112 7.35 4.18 -22.72
N SER A 113 7.59 3.00 -22.14
CA SER A 113 7.82 1.76 -22.90
C SER A 113 6.57 1.24 -23.63
N GLU A 114 5.41 1.32 -22.99
CA GLU A 114 4.17 0.71 -23.49
C GLU A 114 3.10 1.75 -23.79
N LYS A 115 2.59 1.72 -25.04
CA LYS A 115 1.32 2.34 -25.44
C LYS A 115 0.14 1.49 -24.96
N GLN A 116 -1.03 2.13 -24.82
CA GLN A 116 -2.28 1.45 -24.46
C GLN A 116 -2.61 0.35 -25.46
N GLN A 117 -2.78 -0.88 -24.96
CA GLN A 117 -3.09 -2.05 -25.79
C GLN A 117 -4.56 -2.06 -26.22
N ALA A 118 -4.86 -2.75 -27.32
CA ALA A 118 -6.20 -2.73 -27.92
C ALA A 118 -7.31 -3.27 -27.00
N GLN A 119 -6.98 -4.22 -26.14
CA GLN A 119 -7.89 -4.87 -25.19
C GLN A 119 -7.86 -4.22 -23.79
N GLN A 120 -7.02 -3.21 -23.58
CA GLN A 120 -6.86 -2.54 -22.28
C GLN A 120 -7.75 -1.31 -22.18
N SER A 121 -8.58 -1.23 -21.14
CA SER A 121 -9.37 -0.03 -20.86
C SER A 121 -8.46 1.17 -20.55
N THR A 122 -8.92 2.36 -20.93
CA THR A 122 -8.20 3.62 -20.67
C THR A 122 -8.02 3.84 -19.16
N GLU A 123 -9.01 3.48 -18.35
CA GLU A 123 -8.94 3.55 -16.89
C GLU A 123 -7.79 2.70 -16.33
N ASN A 124 -7.68 1.43 -16.75
CA ASN A 124 -6.62 0.54 -16.29
C ASN A 124 -5.24 1.02 -16.78
N PHE A 125 -5.15 1.56 -17.99
CA PHE A 125 -3.91 2.13 -18.51
C PHE A 125 -3.47 3.35 -17.69
N ILE A 126 -4.37 4.30 -17.42
CA ILE A 126 -4.10 5.49 -16.60
C ILE A 126 -3.74 5.10 -15.18
N ALA A 127 -4.43 4.11 -14.58
CA ALA A 127 -4.10 3.60 -13.25
C ALA A 127 -2.67 3.06 -13.18
N LYS A 128 -2.24 2.27 -14.17
CA LYS A 128 -0.86 1.78 -14.28
C LYS A 128 0.15 2.93 -14.41
N LYS A 129 -0.12 3.94 -15.25
CA LYS A 129 0.78 5.11 -15.39
C LYS A 129 0.85 5.96 -14.11
N ARG A 130 -0.28 6.20 -13.43
CA ARG A 130 -0.31 6.90 -12.14
C ARG A 130 0.49 6.16 -11.06
N MET A 131 0.39 4.83 -11.03
CA MET A 131 1.19 3.99 -10.13
C MET A 131 2.69 4.11 -10.41
N LEU A 132 3.12 4.21 -11.68
CA LEU A 132 4.53 4.46 -12.01
C LEU A 132 4.98 5.87 -11.58
N PHE A 133 4.16 6.89 -11.81
CA PHE A 133 4.48 8.26 -11.38
C PHE A 133 4.62 8.39 -9.85
N SER A 134 3.85 7.62 -9.06
CA SER A 134 3.96 7.65 -7.59
C SER A 134 5.28 7.09 -7.06
N GLN A 135 6.02 6.33 -7.88
CA GLN A 135 7.34 5.80 -7.52
C GLN A 135 8.49 6.80 -7.75
N LEU A 136 8.25 7.88 -8.50
CA LEU A 136 9.26 8.91 -8.74
C LEU A 136 9.50 9.76 -7.48
N PRO A 137 10.70 10.38 -7.34
CA PRO A 137 10.94 11.35 -6.28
C PRO A 137 9.90 12.48 -6.32
N SER A 138 9.35 12.82 -5.16
CA SER A 138 8.36 13.90 -5.05
C SER A 138 8.95 15.30 -5.25
N LYS A 139 10.29 15.44 -5.28
CA LYS A 139 11.01 16.70 -5.48
C LYS A 139 12.29 16.50 -6.34
N PRO A 140 12.43 17.19 -7.50
CA PRO A 140 11.37 17.88 -8.22
C PRO A 140 10.39 16.86 -8.81
N GLY A 141 9.13 16.89 -8.35
CA GLY A 141 8.06 16.04 -8.91
C GLY A 141 7.48 16.64 -10.19
N HIS A 142 6.57 15.90 -10.83
CA HIS A 142 5.80 16.37 -12.00
C HIS A 142 4.39 16.82 -11.58
N SER A 143 3.94 17.97 -12.10
CA SER A 143 2.53 18.38 -11.98
C SER A 143 1.62 17.40 -12.72
N GLU A 144 0.32 17.40 -12.39
CA GLU A 144 -0.65 16.57 -13.11
C GLU A 144 -0.70 16.90 -14.61
N GLU A 145 -0.61 18.18 -14.97
CA GLU A 145 -0.51 18.65 -16.36
C GLU A 145 0.69 18.02 -17.09
N GLN A 146 1.88 18.07 -16.47
CA GLN A 146 3.09 17.45 -17.04
C GLN A 146 2.94 15.93 -17.18
N GLN A 147 2.34 15.27 -16.20
CA GLN A 147 2.09 13.82 -16.27
C GLN A 147 1.15 13.47 -17.42
N ILE A 148 0.10 14.28 -17.65
CA ILE A 148 -0.82 14.12 -18.77
C ILE A 148 -0.09 14.29 -20.09
N ASP A 149 0.67 15.38 -20.27
CA ASP A 149 1.44 15.65 -21.48
C ASP A 149 2.41 14.51 -21.83
N MET A 150 3.04 13.94 -20.80
CA MET A 150 3.96 12.82 -20.92
C MET A 150 3.31 11.53 -21.45
N ILE A 151 2.04 11.27 -21.09
CA ILE A 151 1.38 9.99 -21.43
C ILE A 151 0.30 10.12 -22.50
N TYR A 152 -0.09 11.33 -22.90
CA TYR A 152 -1.17 11.56 -23.86
C TYR A 152 -0.90 10.85 -25.20
N GLY A 153 0.34 10.93 -25.69
CA GLY A 153 0.78 10.24 -26.92
C GLY A 153 0.88 8.71 -26.81
N LEU A 154 0.70 8.16 -25.61
CA LEU A 154 0.69 6.71 -25.36
C LEU A 154 -0.73 6.13 -25.33
N LEU A 155 -1.77 6.97 -25.28
CA LEU A 155 -3.16 6.55 -25.33
C LEU A 155 -3.53 6.02 -26.71
N ARG A 156 -4.42 5.03 -26.74
CA ARG A 156 -5.04 4.57 -27.98
C ARG A 156 -6.24 5.46 -28.25
N LEU A 157 -6.17 6.24 -29.32
CA LEU A 157 -7.33 6.93 -29.85
C LEU A 157 -8.20 5.87 -30.55
N GLU A 158 -9.26 5.40 -29.89
CA GLU A 158 -10.34 4.72 -30.60
C GLU A 158 -10.95 5.77 -31.54
N ASN A 159 -10.70 5.62 -32.84
CA ASN A 159 -11.27 6.46 -33.89
C ASN A 159 -12.36 5.64 -34.60
N PRO A 160 -13.66 5.77 -34.25
CA PRO A 160 -14.71 5.13 -35.04
C PRO A 160 -14.94 5.84 -36.39
N HIS A 161 -14.39 7.04 -36.61
CA HIS A 161 -14.79 7.89 -37.74
C HIS A 161 -13.68 8.62 -38.51
N TRP A 162 -12.39 8.40 -38.23
CA TRP A 162 -11.32 8.92 -39.09
C TRP A 162 -10.63 7.79 -39.82
N GLY A 163 -11.22 7.39 -40.95
CA GLY A 163 -10.45 6.75 -42.00
C GLY A 163 -9.43 7.76 -42.52
N CYS A 164 -8.15 7.54 -42.24
CA CYS A 164 -7.03 7.82 -43.14
C CYS A 164 -5.68 7.51 -42.48
N ALA A 165 -4.94 6.61 -43.14
CA ALA A 165 -3.48 6.49 -43.21
C ALA A 165 -2.69 6.30 -41.91
N GLN A 166 -2.33 5.04 -41.63
CA GLN A 166 -0.96 4.77 -41.19
C GLN A 166 0.00 5.03 -42.37
N PRO A 167 1.18 5.62 -42.11
CA PRO A 167 2.37 5.20 -42.80
C PRO A 167 3.42 4.65 -41.81
N CYS A 168 3.89 3.45 -42.17
CA CYS A 168 5.15 2.76 -41.85
C CYS A 168 5.85 3.04 -40.52
#